data_AF-A0A961BP96-F1
#
_entry.id   AF-A0A961BP96-F1
#
_cell.length_a   1.000
_cell.length_b   1.000
_cell.length_c   1.000
_cell.angle_alpha   90.00
_cell.angle_beta   90.00
_cell.angle_gamma   90.00
#
_symmetry.space_group_name_H-M   'P 1'
#
loop_
_entity.id
_entity.type
_entity.pdbx_description
1 polymer ?
#
loop_
_entity_poly.entity_id
_entity_poly.type
_entity_poly.pdbx_seq_one_letter_code
_entity_poly.pdbx_strand_id
1 'polypeptide(L)'
;IGLHSIGTLGKLSSEVIEGVDDGPVEAIRASGGTRSLQMRFGIVPQAMPNIVAYWLYRFEINVRASAVLGLVGAGGIGAEIVARLRFRGDWPKAGAALLLTVVAVLLIDAVSAAVRRRIITGQPSRSPISKWMIAITGSSREPSLELK
;
A
#
# COMPACT_ATOMS: atom_id res chain seq x y z
N ILE A 1 -19.94 3.38 -1.94
CA ILE A 1 -18.52 3.44 -1.52
C ILE A 1 -17.93 2.04 -1.36
N GLY A 2 -18.51 1.16 -0.53
CA GLY A 2 -17.96 -0.18 -0.27
C GLY A 2 -17.70 -1.05 -1.52
N LEU A 3 -18.68 -1.20 -2.42
CA LEU A 3 -18.51 -2.02 -3.64
C LEU A 3 -17.37 -1.54 -4.54
N HIS A 4 -17.26 -0.24 -4.75
CA HIS A 4 -16.17 0.35 -5.53
C HIS A 4 -14.81 0.12 -4.85
N SER A 5 -14.73 0.33 -3.53
CA SER A 5 -13.50 0.09 -2.76
C SER A 5 -13.02 -1.37 -2.87
N ILE A 6 -13.93 -2.34 -2.80
CA ILE A 6 -13.59 -3.77 -2.90
C ILE A 6 -13.01 -4.08 -4.29
N GLY A 7 -13.64 -3.59 -5.37
CA GLY A 7 -13.15 -3.79 -6.72
C GLY A 7 -11.75 -3.22 -6.94
N THR A 8 -11.50 -1.99 -6.48
CA THR A 8 -10.16 -1.39 -6.63
C THR A 8 -9.11 -2.07 -5.75
N LEU A 9 -9.47 -2.48 -4.53
CA LEU A 9 -8.55 -3.21 -3.65
C LEU A 9 -8.19 -4.59 -4.21
N GLY A 10 -9.13 -5.29 -4.84
CA GLY A 10 -8.86 -6.56 -5.51
C GLY A 10 -7.85 -6.40 -6.64
N LYS A 11 -8.06 -5.42 -7.52
CA LYS A 11 -7.12 -5.13 -8.61
C LYS A 11 -5.72 -4.78 -8.09
N LEU A 12 -5.62 -3.84 -7.16
CA LEU A 12 -4.32 -3.42 -6.60
C LEU A 12 -3.62 -4.56 -5.87
N SER A 13 -4.37 -5.45 -5.22
CA SER A 13 -3.78 -6.63 -4.56
C SER A 13 -3.26 -7.63 -5.59
N SER A 14 -3.94 -7.81 -6.72
CA SER A 14 -3.46 -8.66 -7.83
C SER A 14 -2.17 -8.10 -8.43
N GLU A 15 -2.13 -6.80 -8.74
CA GLU A 15 -0.94 -6.14 -9.29
C GLU A 15 0.27 -6.25 -8.35
N VAL A 16 0.05 -6.17 -7.03
CA VAL A 16 1.12 -6.37 -6.04
C VAL A 16 1.61 -7.80 -6.03
N ILE A 17 0.72 -8.79 -6.13
CA ILE A 17 1.09 -10.22 -6.14
C ILE A 17 1.81 -10.58 -7.44
N GLU A 18 1.35 -10.06 -8.59
CA GLU A 18 1.98 -10.24 -9.90
C GLU A 18 3.34 -9.54 -10.00
N GLY A 19 3.56 -8.49 -9.20
CA GLY A 19 4.82 -7.74 -9.13
C GLY A 19 5.83 -8.24 -8.08
N VAL A 20 5.59 -9.40 -7.45
CA VAL A 20 6.55 -10.00 -6.49
C VAL A 20 7.77 -10.54 -7.24
N ASP A 21 8.96 -10.38 -6.64
CA ASP A 21 10.19 -11.02 -7.15
C ASP A 21 10.12 -12.54 -6.97
N ASP A 22 10.30 -13.27 -8.08
CA ASP A 22 10.33 -14.73 -8.12
C ASP A 22 11.58 -15.33 -7.47
N GLY A 23 12.66 -14.56 -7.30
CA GLY A 23 13.93 -15.06 -6.73
C GLY A 23 13.77 -15.77 -5.38
N PRO A 24 13.13 -15.15 -4.36
CA PRO A 24 12.81 -15.81 -3.10
C PRO A 24 11.94 -17.07 -3.24
N VAL A 25 11.01 -17.10 -4.20
CA VAL A 25 10.13 -18.26 -4.46
C VAL A 25 10.94 -19.42 -5.05
N GLU A 26 11.79 -19.14 -6.02
CA GLU A 26 12.69 -20.12 -6.64
C GLU A 26 13.70 -20.67 -5.65
N ALA A 27 14.27 -19.84 -4.78
CA ALA A 27 15.21 -20.27 -3.74
C ALA A 27 14.57 -21.27 -2.76
N ILE A 28 13.33 -21.00 -2.33
CA ILE A 28 12.56 -21.90 -1.46
C ILE A 28 12.28 -23.22 -2.20
N ARG A 29 11.89 -23.15 -3.48
CA ARG A 29 11.63 -24.34 -4.31
C ARG A 29 12.89 -25.19 -4.52
N ALA A 30 14.02 -24.57 -4.84
CA ALA A 30 15.31 -25.25 -5.03
C ALA A 30 15.79 -25.95 -3.76
N SER A 31 15.41 -25.43 -2.59
CA SER A 31 15.69 -26.02 -1.28
C SER A 31 14.73 -27.16 -0.89
N GLY A 32 13.86 -27.61 -1.80
CA GLY A 32 12.85 -28.66 -1.54
C GLY A 32 11.56 -28.16 -0.89
N GLY A 33 11.34 -26.85 -0.84
CA GLY A 33 10.18 -26.24 -0.20
C GLY A 33 8.85 -26.47 -0.93
N THR A 34 7.81 -26.82 -0.18
CA THR A 34 6.45 -27.01 -0.70
C THR A 34 5.81 -25.69 -1.17
N ARG A 35 4.74 -25.78 -1.97
CA ARG A 35 4.00 -24.59 -2.44
C ARG A 35 3.49 -23.71 -1.29
N SER A 36 3.11 -24.30 -0.17
CA SER A 36 2.71 -23.56 1.03
C SER A 36 3.87 -22.77 1.62
N LEU A 37 5.09 -23.31 1.59
CA LEU A 37 6.30 -22.63 2.07
C LEU A 37 6.66 -21.46 1.16
N GLN A 38 6.58 -21.67 -0.16
CA GLN A 38 6.77 -20.63 -1.18
C GLN A 38 5.78 -19.48 -1.01
N MET A 39 4.50 -19.77 -0.78
CA MET A 39 3.50 -18.72 -0.53
C MET A 39 3.81 -17.94 0.74
N ARG A 40 4.06 -18.64 1.84
CA ARG A 40 4.15 -18.06 3.19
C ARG A 40 5.46 -17.31 3.44
N PHE A 41 6.55 -17.71 2.79
CA PHE A 41 7.88 -17.13 2.99
C PHE A 41 8.48 -16.48 1.74
N GLY A 42 7.96 -16.78 0.55
CA GLY A 42 8.36 -16.11 -0.70
C GLY A 42 7.43 -14.95 -1.05
N ILE A 43 6.12 -15.20 -1.15
CA ILE A 43 5.17 -14.23 -1.71
C ILE A 43 4.60 -13.29 -0.64
N VAL A 44 3.99 -13.85 0.41
CA VAL A 44 3.31 -13.12 1.49
C VAL A 44 4.17 -12.01 2.11
N PRO A 45 5.43 -12.23 2.53
CA PRO A 45 6.21 -11.18 3.19
C PRO A 45 6.52 -9.99 2.27
N GLN A 46 6.58 -10.20 0.95
CA GLN A 46 6.84 -9.15 -0.03
C GLN A 46 5.56 -8.40 -0.44
N ALA A 47 4.44 -9.13 -0.61
CA ALA A 47 3.17 -8.56 -1.06
C ALA A 47 2.37 -7.87 0.08
N MET A 48 2.37 -8.47 1.27
CA MET A 48 1.51 -8.02 2.38
C MET A 48 1.70 -6.56 2.80
N PRO A 49 2.93 -6.01 2.89
CA PRO A 49 3.09 -4.63 3.30
C PRO A 49 2.38 -3.62 2.36
N ASN A 50 2.46 -3.84 1.04
CA ASN A 50 1.79 -3.00 0.05
C ASN A 50 0.28 -3.21 0.05
N ILE A 51 -0.19 -4.46 0.15
CA ILE A 51 -1.62 -4.76 0.27
C ILE A 51 -2.18 -4.06 1.51
N VAL A 52 -1.59 -4.25 2.69
CA VAL A 52 -2.04 -3.63 3.94
C VAL A 52 -2.06 -2.10 3.83
N ALA A 53 -1.04 -1.50 3.21
CA ALA A 53 -1.01 -0.06 2.98
C ALA A 53 -2.21 0.43 2.14
N TYR A 54 -2.54 -0.25 1.05
CA TYR A 54 -3.71 0.11 0.23
C TYR A 54 -5.03 -0.05 0.96
N TRP A 55 -5.17 -1.13 1.73
CA TRP A 55 -6.37 -1.38 2.51
C TRP A 55 -6.57 -0.33 3.60
N LEU A 56 -5.50 0.03 4.32
CA LEU A 56 -5.54 1.05 5.36
C LEU A 56 -5.86 2.44 4.79
N TYR A 57 -5.22 2.81 3.68
CA TYR A 57 -5.49 4.06 2.97
C TYR A 57 -6.96 4.15 2.51
N ARG A 58 -7.50 3.07 1.95
CA ARG A 58 -8.89 3.05 1.49
C ARG A 58 -9.87 3.08 2.66
N PHE A 59 -9.56 2.38 3.75
CA PHE A 59 -10.34 2.42 4.98
C PHE A 59 -10.42 3.84 5.54
N GLU A 60 -9.29 4.55 5.62
CA GLU A 60 -9.26 5.95 6.04
C GLU A 60 -10.16 6.84 5.18
N ILE A 61 -10.04 6.74 3.85
CA ILE A 61 -10.86 7.52 2.93
C ILE A 61 -12.34 7.22 3.16
N ASN A 62 -12.70 5.96 3.38
CA ASN A 62 -14.08 5.56 3.63
C ASN A 62 -14.61 6.12 4.95
N VAL A 63 -13.78 6.16 6.00
CA VAL A 63 -14.12 6.80 7.29
C VAL A 63 -14.34 8.31 7.10
N ARG A 64 -13.44 8.99 6.38
CA ARG A 64 -13.57 10.43 6.07
C ARG A 64 -14.82 10.73 5.25
N ALA A 65 -15.07 9.93 4.21
CA ALA A 65 -16.25 10.06 3.37
C ALA A 65 -17.54 9.85 4.18
N SER A 66 -17.55 8.90 5.12
CA SER A 66 -18.68 8.70 6.04
C SER A 66 -18.89 9.88 6.99
N ALA A 67 -17.82 10.53 7.45
CA ALA A 67 -17.93 11.75 8.22
C ALA A 67 -18.57 12.88 7.40
N VAL A 68 -18.09 13.13 6.17
CA VAL A 68 -18.65 14.18 5.30
C VAL A 68 -20.10 13.89 4.89
N LEU A 69 -20.42 12.65 4.50
CA LEU A 69 -21.80 12.24 4.18
C LEU A 69 -22.74 12.44 5.38
N GLY A 70 -22.26 12.14 6.59
CA GLY A 70 -23.02 12.37 7.81
C GLY A 70 -23.35 13.84 8.05
N LEU A 71 -22.50 14.77 7.58
CA LEU A 71 -22.78 16.21 7.70
C LEU A 71 -23.93 16.69 6.80
N VAL A 72 -24.08 16.10 5.62
CA VAL A 72 -25.12 16.45 4.64
C VAL A 72 -26.44 15.69 4.84
N GLY A 73 -26.54 14.91 5.92
CA GLY A 73 -27.76 14.19 6.30
C GLY A 73 -27.90 12.78 5.73
N ALA A 74 -26.86 12.24 5.09
CA ALA A 74 -26.87 10.89 4.51
C ALA A 74 -26.58 9.77 5.54
N GLY A 75 -26.43 10.09 6.83
CA GLY A 75 -26.08 9.16 7.90
C GLY A 75 -24.57 8.89 8.03
N GLY A 76 -24.15 8.16 9.08
CA GLY A 76 -22.74 7.82 9.34
C GLY A 76 -22.12 8.56 10.53
N ILE A 77 -20.80 8.44 10.71
CA ILE A 77 -20.06 9.01 11.87
C ILE A 77 -20.29 10.53 11.99
N GLY A 78 -20.40 11.23 10.85
CA GLY A 78 -20.65 12.67 10.83
C GLY A 78 -22.07 13.07 11.25
N ALA A 79 -23.04 12.17 11.17
CA ALA A 79 -24.41 12.45 11.57
C ALA A 79 -24.52 12.64 13.09
N GLU A 80 -23.74 11.88 13.86
CA GLU A 80 -23.61 12.07 15.32
C GLU A 80 -22.94 13.42 15.66
N ILE A 81 -21.94 13.83 14.87
CA ILE A 81 -21.28 15.13 15.03
C ILE A 81 -22.26 16.27 14.74
N VAL A 82 -23.02 16.20 13.65
CA VAL A 82 -24.04 17.22 13.30
C VAL A 82 -25.22 17.20 14.26
N ALA A 83 -25.67 16.04 14.74
CA ALA A 83 -26.71 15.97 15.75
C ALA A 83 -26.29 16.76 17.01
N ARG A 84 -25.04 16.62 17.45
CA ARG A 84 -24.53 17.41 18.57
C ARG A 84 -24.33 18.89 18.23
N LEU A 85 -24.02 19.22 16.97
CA LEU A 85 -23.83 20.61 16.51
C LEU A 85 -25.14 21.39 16.36
N ARG A 86 -26.10 20.83 15.62
CA ARG A 86 -27.38 21.49 15.28
C ARG A 86 -28.33 21.60 16.46
N PHE A 87 -28.32 20.61 17.36
CA PHE A 87 -29.23 20.61 18.51
C PHE A 87 -28.65 21.27 19.77
N ARG A 88 -27.34 21.61 19.80
CA ARG A 88 -26.69 22.10 21.04
C ARG A 88 -25.80 23.34 20.90
N GLY A 89 -25.50 23.83 19.70
CA GLY A 89 -24.74 25.09 19.50
C GLY A 89 -23.25 25.03 19.87
N ASP A 90 -22.67 23.84 20.03
CA ASP A 90 -21.31 23.62 20.52
C ASP A 90 -20.24 23.71 19.39
N TRP A 91 -19.89 24.93 18.97
CA TRP A 91 -18.80 25.23 18.02
C TRP A 91 -17.41 24.61 18.38
N PRO A 92 -17.00 24.52 19.65
CA PRO A 92 -15.73 23.87 20.02
C PRO A 92 -15.67 22.39 19.63
N LYS A 93 -16.81 21.69 19.66
CA LYS A 93 -16.88 20.25 19.32
C LYS A 93 -16.77 20.02 17.81
N ALA A 94 -17.27 20.95 17.00
CA ALA A 94 -17.06 20.92 15.54
C ALA A 94 -15.59 21.09 15.17
N GLY A 95 -14.94 22.10 15.77
CA GLY A 95 -13.50 22.34 15.59
C GLY A 95 -12.66 21.13 16.01
N ALA A 96 -13.01 20.49 17.12
CA ALA A 96 -12.34 19.28 17.59
C ALA A 96 -12.50 18.09 16.62
N ALA A 97 -13.69 17.88 16.03
CA ALA A 97 -13.92 16.81 15.07
C ALA A 97 -13.14 17.03 13.75
N LEU A 98 -13.05 18.28 13.30
CA LEU A 98 -12.23 18.65 12.15
C LEU A 98 -10.73 18.43 12.45
N LEU A 99 -10.25 18.92 13.58
CA LEU A 99 -8.87 18.75 14.03
C LEU A 99 -8.50 17.26 14.17
N LEU A 100 -9.37 16.45 14.77
CA LEU A 100 -9.20 15.00 14.92
C LEU A 100 -9.05 14.33 13.56
N THR A 101 -9.88 14.74 12.59
CA THR A 101 -9.80 14.22 11.22
C THR A 101 -8.44 14.54 10.61
N VAL A 102 -7.97 15.79 10.72
CA VAL A 102 -6.66 16.23 10.22
C VAL A 102 -5.52 15.43 10.86
N VAL A 103 -5.53 15.27 12.18
CA VAL A 103 -4.51 14.50 12.91
C VAL A 103 -4.50 13.03 12.48
N ALA A 104 -5.67 12.42 12.30
CA ALA A 104 -5.78 11.05 11.83
C ALA A 104 -5.15 10.86 10.44
N VAL A 105 -5.35 11.81 9.51
CA VAL A 105 -4.69 11.79 8.19
C VAL A 105 -3.18 11.78 8.34
N LEU A 106 -2.65 12.73 9.13
CA LEU A 106 -1.23 12.92 9.26
C LEU A 106 -0.56 11.70 9.89
N LEU A 107 -1.22 11.05 10.85
CA LEU A 107 -0.75 9.80 11.43
C LEU A 107 -0.72 8.67 10.40
N ILE A 108 -1.76 8.53 9.57
CA ILE A 108 -1.81 7.46 8.57
C ILE A 108 -0.78 7.70 7.48
N ASP A 109 -0.62 8.93 6.99
CA ASP A 109 0.45 9.30 6.06
C ASP A 109 1.84 9.03 6.66
N ALA A 110 2.04 9.33 7.94
CA ALA A 110 3.31 9.07 8.62
C ALA A 110 3.61 7.56 8.73
N VAL A 111 2.60 6.75 9.08
CA VAL A 111 2.72 5.29 9.13
C VAL A 111 2.97 4.72 7.73
N SER A 112 2.25 5.20 6.72
CA SER A 112 2.43 4.80 5.33
C SER A 112 3.85 5.11 4.83
N ALA A 113 4.36 6.29 5.15
CA ALA A 113 5.73 6.69 4.83
C ALA A 113 6.78 5.88 5.61
N ALA A 114 6.52 5.51 6.85
CA ALA A 114 7.41 4.66 7.66
C ALA A 114 7.48 3.22 7.10
N VAL A 115 6.33 2.65 6.72
CA VAL A 115 6.25 1.32 6.07
C VAL A 115 6.99 1.34 4.73
N ARG A 116 6.73 2.35 3.89
CA ARG A 116 7.42 2.52 2.60
C ARG A 116 8.95 2.62 2.75
N ARG A 117 9.43 3.36 3.76
CA ARG A 117 10.87 3.48 4.04
C ARG A 117 11.52 2.16 4.46
N ARG A 118 10.81 1.32 5.23
CA ARG A 118 11.32 -0.02 5.60
C ARG A 118 11.40 -0.98 4.40
N ILE A 119 10.53 -0.84 3.41
CA ILE A 119 10.50 -1.71 2.23
C ILE A 119 11.56 -1.29 1.19
N ILE A 120 11.81 0.01 1.01
CA ILE A 120 12.76 0.54 0.02
C ILE A 120 14.24 0.29 0.40
N THR A 121 14.52 -0.36 1.54
CA THR A 121 15.89 -0.75 1.92
C THR A 121 16.32 -2.13 1.37
N GLY A 122 15.61 -2.67 0.37
CA GLY A 122 16.06 -3.80 -0.46
C GLY A 122 16.77 -3.29 -1.72
N GLN A 123 18.10 -3.40 -1.74
CA GLN A 123 18.98 -2.88 -2.79
C GLN A 123 18.59 -3.31 -4.21
N PRO A 124 18.84 -2.46 -5.23
CA PRO A 124 18.99 -2.95 -6.59
C PRO A 124 20.21 -3.88 -6.61
N SER A 125 19.99 -5.19 -6.64
CA SER A 125 21.05 -6.16 -6.90
C SER A 125 21.53 -5.93 -8.32
N ARG A 126 22.48 -5.01 -8.48
CA ARG A 126 23.39 -4.99 -9.62
C ARG A 126 24.11 -6.33 -9.57
N SER A 127 23.64 -7.30 -10.35
CA SER A 127 24.23 -8.63 -10.39
C SER A 127 25.74 -8.50 -10.58
N PRO A 128 26.58 -9.21 -9.79
CA PRO A 128 28.03 -9.20 -9.98
C PRO A 128 28.43 -9.57 -11.41
N ILE A 129 27.57 -10.35 -12.09
CA ILE A 129 27.73 -10.79 -13.47
C ILE A 129 27.81 -9.60 -14.43
N SER A 130 27.05 -8.51 -14.22
CA SER A 130 27.15 -7.30 -15.05
C SER A 130 28.52 -6.62 -14.94
N LYS A 131 29.13 -6.60 -13.74
CA LYS A 131 30.47 -6.06 -13.53
C LYS A 131 31.54 -6.94 -14.17
N TRP A 132 31.43 -8.27 -14.03
CA TRP A 132 32.35 -9.21 -14.67
C TRP A 132 32.21 -9.21 -16.19
N MET A 133 30.99 -9.09 -16.73
CA MET A 133 30.76 -8.94 -18.17
C MET A 133 31.37 -7.65 -18.71
N ILE A 134 31.22 -6.51 -18.03
CA ILE A 134 31.84 -5.25 -18.45
C ILE A 134 33.37 -5.32 -18.33
N ALA A 135 33.89 -5.96 -17.28
CA ALA A 135 35.33 -6.10 -17.07
C ALA A 135 36.01 -7.03 -18.11
N ILE A 136 35.30 -8.06 -18.59
CA ILE A 136 35.81 -9.01 -19.58
C ILE A 136 35.60 -8.48 -21.01
N THR A 137 34.47 -7.84 -21.30
CA THR A 137 34.10 -7.41 -22.67
C THR A 137 34.53 -5.98 -23.00
N GLY A 138 34.85 -5.14 -22.01
CA GLY A 138 35.37 -3.78 -22.23
C GLY A 138 34.45 -2.84 -23.04
N SER A 139 33.22 -3.25 -23.33
CA SER A 139 32.28 -2.53 -24.19
C SER A 139 31.04 -2.15 -23.40
N SER A 140 30.88 -0.85 -23.15
CA SER A 140 29.70 -0.23 -22.52
C SER A 140 28.52 -0.06 -23.49
N ARG A 141 28.40 -0.91 -24.51
CA ARG A 141 27.26 -0.83 -25.44
C ARG A 141 26.09 -1.60 -24.83
N GLU A 142 25.08 -0.87 -24.40
CA GLU A 142 23.77 -1.46 -24.13
C GLU A 142 23.31 -2.20 -25.39
N PRO A 143 22.85 -3.46 -25.27
CA PRO A 143 22.32 -4.18 -26.41
C PRO A 143 20.98 -3.54 -26.80
N SER A 144 21.05 -2.61 -27.76
CA SER A 144 19.89 -2.14 -28.50
C SER A 144 19.19 -3.35 -29.10
N LEU A 145 17.95 -3.56 -28.67
CA LEU A 145 17.00 -4.51 -29.21
C LEU A 145 16.89 -4.34 -30.73
N GLU A 146 17.61 -5.17 -31.47
CA GLU A 146 17.17 -5.64 -32.78
C GLU A 146 16.98 -7.15 -32.66
N LEU A 147 15.73 -7.58 -32.69
CA LEU A 147 15.25 -8.66 -33.54
C LEU A 147 13.72 -8.73 -33.42
N LYS A 148 13.10 -8.33 -34.53
CA LYS A 148 11.76 -8.61 -35.09
C LYS A 148 10.78 -9.43 -34.25
#